data_AF-A0A7S2XTL1-F1
#
_entry.id   AF-A0A7S2XTL1-F1
#
_cell.length_a   1.000
_cell.length_b   1.000
_cell.length_c   1.000
_cell.angle_alpha   90.00
_cell.angle_beta   90.00
_cell.angle_gamma   90.00
#
_symmetry.space_group_name_H-M   'P 1'
#
loop_
_entity.id
_entity.type
_entity.pdbx_description
1 polymer ?
#
loop_
_entity_poly.entity_id
_entity_poly.type
_entity_poly.pdbx_seq_one_letter_code
_entity_poly.pdbx_strand_id
1 'polypeptide(L)'
;MAEEGSKAKIPKLSENSPDDIKAPQTARAHTSPRSFEDMRPASARAPLPTEAPATIDDIKQQVKDAPATAAAEPVAIPAPAPESAAEAVPGPSIGADLVVINWAEAMEQVGDDEEFLHELLGDLFNETQAHVESLKASVPSRDTETVRQKAHSIKGAAANLMCHRLREAALFLEKAGMSGTKGELTGDALNQTLDKGLEALLTEFDSFGKVLKEKELIS
;
A
#
# COMPACT_ATOMS: atom_id res chain seq x y z
N MET A 1 -47.55 -50.77 38.78
CA MET A 1 -47.02 -49.49 38.29
C MET A 1 -47.60 -49.31 36.88
N ALA A 2 -48.83 -48.82 36.61
CA ALA A 2 -49.58 -47.66 37.12
C ALA A 2 -48.69 -46.40 37.16
N GLU A 3 -48.95 -45.26 36.52
CA GLU A 3 -50.09 -44.68 35.78
C GLU A 3 -49.60 -43.44 34.98
N GLU A 4 -50.37 -43.01 33.98
CA GLU A 4 -50.81 -41.62 33.67
C GLU A 4 -49.77 -40.45 33.78
N GLY A 5 -49.49 -39.62 32.76
CA GLY A 5 -50.40 -38.78 31.99
C GLY A 5 -50.57 -37.38 32.64
N SER A 6 -49.96 -36.31 32.10
CA SER A 6 -50.44 -34.90 32.23
C SER A 6 -49.52 -33.96 31.41
N LYS A 7 -49.90 -33.40 30.26
CA LYS A 7 -50.80 -32.25 29.95
C LYS A 7 -50.36 -30.86 30.44
N ALA A 8 -50.33 -29.96 29.46
CA ALA A 8 -50.49 -28.49 29.51
C ALA A 8 -49.29 -27.70 30.08
N LYS A 9 -48.91 -26.51 29.59
CA LYS A 9 -49.79 -25.42 29.14
C LYS A 9 -48.99 -24.36 28.35
N ILE A 10 -49.40 -24.11 27.12
CA ILE A 10 -49.23 -22.82 26.43
C ILE A 10 -50.07 -21.74 27.14
N PRO A 11 -49.62 -20.48 27.09
CA PRO A 11 -50.50 -19.48 26.50
C PRO A 11 -49.81 -18.62 25.43
N LYS A 12 -50.61 -18.34 24.41
CA LYS A 12 -50.46 -17.33 23.37
C LYS A 12 -50.65 -15.93 23.98
N LEU A 13 -50.15 -14.88 23.32
CA LEU A 13 -50.95 -13.89 22.58
C LEU A 13 -50.17 -12.57 22.52
N SER A 14 -49.91 -12.09 21.31
CA SER A 14 -50.06 -10.67 20.95
C SER A 14 -49.82 -10.57 19.45
N GLU A 15 -50.86 -10.94 18.71
CA GLU A 15 -51.10 -10.51 17.34
C GLU A 15 -51.01 -8.97 17.28
N ASN A 16 -50.38 -8.46 16.23
CA ASN A 16 -50.72 -7.12 15.75
C ASN A 16 -50.80 -7.20 14.23
N SER A 17 -52.02 -7.23 13.75
CA SER A 17 -52.40 -7.12 12.35
C SER A 17 -53.53 -6.09 12.24
N PRO A 18 -53.73 -5.56 11.02
CA PRO A 18 -54.01 -4.17 10.74
C PRO A 18 -55.52 -3.89 10.65
N ASP A 19 -55.94 -2.64 10.81
CA ASP A 19 -57.15 -2.14 10.12
C ASP A 19 -57.22 -0.59 10.14
N ASP A 20 -57.28 -0.05 8.93
CA ASP A 20 -58.09 1.07 8.45
C ASP A 20 -58.49 2.23 9.39
N ILE A 21 -58.00 3.45 9.11
CA ILE A 21 -58.84 4.67 9.03
C ILE A 21 -58.29 5.69 7.99
N LYS A 22 -58.87 5.64 6.78
CA LYS A 22 -59.40 6.74 5.94
C LYS A 22 -58.83 8.19 6.04
N ALA A 23 -58.40 8.73 4.89
CA ALA A 23 -58.24 10.17 4.55
C ALA A 23 -59.61 10.93 4.56
N PRO A 24 -59.73 12.30 4.55
CA PRO A 24 -59.01 13.24 3.67
C PRO A 24 -58.69 14.69 4.20
N GLN A 25 -57.80 15.40 3.46
CA GLN A 25 -57.71 16.87 3.18
C GLN A 25 -57.72 17.88 4.37
N THR A 26 -56.76 18.81 4.56
CA THR A 26 -56.36 19.94 3.69
C THR A 26 -55.15 20.69 4.29
N ALA A 27 -54.42 21.41 3.43
CA ALA A 27 -53.55 22.58 3.70
C ALA A 27 -52.27 22.35 4.54
N ARG A 28 -51.08 22.91 4.23
CA ARG A 28 -50.71 24.05 3.39
C ARG A 28 -49.19 24.01 3.14
N ALA A 29 -48.80 24.39 1.93
CA ALA A 29 -47.52 24.88 1.42
C ALA A 29 -46.24 24.78 2.28
N HIS A 30 -45.19 24.16 1.74
CA HIS A 30 -44.01 24.87 1.23
C HIS A 30 -43.07 23.89 0.52
N THR A 31 -43.12 23.89 -0.80
CA THR A 31 -42.05 23.41 -1.67
C THR A 31 -41.83 24.50 -2.71
N SER A 32 -40.60 24.99 -2.82
CA SER A 32 -40.16 25.77 -3.98
C SER A 32 -38.83 25.21 -4.46
N PRO A 33 -38.73 24.81 -5.74
CA PRO A 33 -37.55 24.20 -6.32
C PRO A 33 -36.66 25.21 -7.08
N ARG A 34 -35.68 24.63 -7.77
CA ARG A 34 -34.47 25.14 -8.42
C ARG A 34 -34.63 26.14 -9.59
N SER A 35 -33.50 26.82 -9.86
CA SER A 35 -32.94 27.34 -11.13
C SER A 35 -33.73 28.39 -11.92
N PHE A 36 -33.06 29.49 -12.32
CA PHE A 36 -32.70 29.79 -13.72
C PHE A 36 -31.95 31.13 -13.84
N GLU A 37 -30.99 31.14 -14.76
CA GLU A 37 -30.22 32.22 -15.37
C GLU A 37 -30.90 33.59 -15.62
N ASP A 38 -30.00 34.57 -15.78
CA ASP A 38 -30.10 35.83 -16.53
C ASP A 38 -30.76 37.05 -15.88
N MET A 39 -29.94 38.05 -15.50
CA MET A 39 -29.88 39.35 -16.20
C MET A 39 -28.83 40.27 -15.56
N ARG A 40 -27.86 40.77 -16.35
CA ARG A 40 -26.89 41.81 -15.96
C ARG A 40 -27.61 43.13 -15.60
N PRO A 41 -26.93 44.02 -14.85
CA PRO A 41 -26.49 45.23 -15.54
C PRO A 41 -25.04 45.67 -15.23
N ALA A 42 -24.60 46.58 -16.08
CA ALA A 42 -23.27 47.13 -16.28
C ALA A 42 -22.75 48.05 -15.15
N SER A 43 -21.49 48.49 -15.33
CA SER A 43 -20.78 49.60 -14.65
C SER A 43 -19.90 49.13 -13.48
N ALA A 44 -18.63 49.48 -13.32
CA ALA A 44 -17.77 50.46 -13.95
C ALA A 44 -16.30 50.01 -13.87
N ARG A 45 -15.50 50.41 -14.86
CA ARG A 45 -14.05 50.28 -14.90
C ARG A 45 -13.43 51.37 -14.03
N ALA A 46 -12.60 50.99 -13.05
CA ALA A 46 -11.77 51.88 -12.24
C ALA A 46 -10.33 51.31 -12.14
N PRO A 47 -9.32 52.16 -11.94
CA PRO A 47 -8.05 52.11 -12.66
C PRO A 47 -6.98 51.20 -12.06
N LEU A 48 -6.03 50.81 -12.92
CA LEU A 48 -4.76 50.17 -12.57
C LEU A 48 -3.94 51.06 -11.62
N PRO A 49 -3.40 50.54 -10.51
CA PRO A 49 -2.35 51.22 -9.79
C PRO A 49 -1.01 51.04 -10.52
N THR A 50 -0.53 52.12 -11.11
CA THR A 50 0.91 52.37 -11.33
C THR A 50 1.53 52.77 -10.01
N GLU A 51 2.59 52.07 -9.56
CA GLU A 51 3.87 52.66 -9.14
C GLU A 51 4.90 51.61 -8.63
N ALA A 52 6.05 51.63 -9.32
CA ALA A 52 7.45 51.41 -8.89
C ALA A 52 7.97 50.08 -8.27
N PRO A 53 9.22 49.66 -8.62
CA PRO A 53 9.77 48.33 -8.36
C PRO A 53 10.33 48.15 -6.94
N ALA A 54 9.99 47.03 -6.29
CA ALA A 54 10.60 46.61 -5.04
C ALA A 54 12.09 46.27 -5.23
N THR A 55 12.91 46.82 -4.34
CA THR A 55 14.37 46.71 -4.32
C THR A 55 14.80 45.40 -3.65
N ILE A 56 15.98 44.89 -4.02
CA ILE A 56 16.51 43.53 -3.74
C ILE A 56 16.79 43.23 -2.23
N ASP A 57 16.56 44.17 -1.31
CA ASP A 57 16.98 44.07 0.10
C ASP A 57 15.97 43.38 1.06
N ASP A 58 14.79 42.96 0.59
CA ASP A 58 13.72 42.42 1.47
C ASP A 58 13.71 40.89 1.63
N ILE A 59 14.60 40.16 0.93
CA ILE A 59 14.58 38.68 0.88
C ILE A 59 15.21 38.01 2.13
N LYS A 60 15.84 38.77 3.04
CA LYS A 60 16.57 38.21 4.21
C LYS A 60 15.81 38.17 5.54
N GLN A 61 14.54 38.59 5.59
CA GLN A 61 13.82 38.72 6.86
C GLN A 61 12.52 37.88 6.94
N GLN A 62 12.48 36.70 6.33
CA GLN A 62 11.40 35.71 6.54
C GLN A 62 11.96 34.31 6.79
N VAL A 63 12.66 34.13 7.92
CA VAL A 63 12.80 32.81 8.56
C VAL A 63 12.67 33.05 10.06
N LYS A 64 11.44 32.88 10.58
CA LYS A 64 11.09 32.60 11.98
C LYS A 64 9.56 32.54 12.08
N ASP A 65 9.02 31.33 12.02
CA ASP A 65 8.21 30.72 13.09
C ASP A 65 7.38 29.51 12.59
N ALA A 66 7.68 28.34 13.19
CA ALA A 66 6.81 27.17 13.38
C ALA A 66 6.60 26.16 12.19
N PRO A 67 6.02 24.96 12.41
CA PRO A 67 6.75 23.74 12.78
C PRO A 67 6.37 22.47 11.97
N ALA A 68 7.21 21.42 12.08
CA ALA A 68 6.94 19.98 11.90
C ALA A 68 6.25 19.42 10.62
N THR A 69 6.67 18.20 10.27
CA THR A 69 6.10 17.23 9.31
C THR A 69 6.40 17.46 7.82
N ALA A 70 7.40 16.74 7.31
CA ALA A 70 7.41 16.28 5.94
C ALA A 70 8.17 14.95 5.88
N ALA A 71 7.44 13.90 5.50
CA ALA A 71 7.99 12.60 5.18
C ALA A 71 9.08 12.75 4.12
N ALA A 72 10.22 12.10 4.34
CA ALA A 72 11.23 11.95 3.31
C ALA A 72 10.61 11.16 2.15
N GLU A 73 10.44 11.83 1.01
CA GLU A 73 10.20 11.17 -0.27
C GLU A 73 11.53 10.51 -0.68
N PRO A 74 11.60 9.18 -0.87
CA PRO A 74 12.79 8.58 -1.45
C PRO A 74 12.84 8.91 -2.95
N VAL A 75 14.01 9.37 -3.39
CA VAL A 75 14.33 9.72 -4.77
C VAL A 75 14.11 8.50 -5.67
N ALA A 76 13.10 8.59 -6.53
CA ALA A 76 12.82 7.61 -7.57
C ALA A 76 13.78 7.80 -8.75
N ILE A 77 14.60 6.78 -9.04
CA ILE A 77 15.30 6.62 -10.32
C ILE A 77 14.53 5.55 -11.12
N PRO A 78 14.18 5.77 -12.40
CA PRO A 78 13.18 4.98 -13.10
C PRO A 78 13.66 3.56 -13.44
N ALA A 79 12.92 2.58 -12.96
CA ALA A 79 13.01 1.19 -13.40
C ALA A 79 12.56 1.05 -14.88
N PRO A 80 13.26 0.27 -15.72
CA PRO A 80 12.65 -0.22 -16.96
C PRO A 80 11.61 -1.30 -16.63
N ALA A 81 10.36 -1.07 -17.08
CA ALA A 81 9.25 -2.02 -17.06
C ALA A 81 9.12 -2.71 -18.45
N PRO A 82 8.19 -3.68 -18.64
CA PRO A 82 8.15 -5.00 -18.02
C PRO A 82 8.03 -6.11 -19.08
N GLU A 83 8.74 -7.24 -18.94
CA GLU A 83 8.40 -8.43 -19.72
C GLU A 83 7.23 -9.18 -19.09
N SER A 84 6.10 -9.00 -19.74
CA SER A 84 4.84 -9.70 -19.57
C SER A 84 4.93 -11.10 -20.19
N ALA A 85 4.83 -12.13 -19.36
CA ALA A 85 4.33 -13.43 -19.79
C ALA A 85 3.47 -14.03 -18.66
N ALA A 86 2.23 -14.32 -19.02
CA ALA A 86 1.24 -14.94 -18.16
C ALA A 86 1.50 -16.45 -18.09
N GLU A 87 1.71 -16.99 -16.88
CA GLU A 87 1.63 -18.42 -16.60
C GLU A 87 0.96 -18.64 -15.24
N ALA A 88 0.12 -19.67 -15.15
CA ALA A 88 -0.66 -20.05 -13.99
C ALA A 88 0.24 -20.19 -12.76
N VAL A 89 0.04 -19.34 -11.75
CA VAL A 89 0.96 -19.09 -10.62
C VAL A 89 1.54 -20.40 -10.05
N PRO A 90 2.73 -20.83 -10.50
CA PRO A 90 3.49 -21.86 -9.80
C PRO A 90 4.00 -21.22 -8.50
N GLY A 91 4.46 -22.01 -7.53
CA GLY A 91 5.10 -21.44 -6.34
C GLY A 91 6.29 -20.54 -6.68
N PRO A 92 6.83 -19.79 -5.69
CA PRO A 92 8.02 -18.97 -5.91
C PRO A 92 9.18 -19.85 -6.42
N SER A 93 9.52 -19.71 -7.70
CA SER A 93 10.59 -20.46 -8.36
C SER A 93 11.90 -19.70 -8.25
N ILE A 94 12.42 -19.62 -7.03
CA ILE A 94 13.75 -19.04 -6.80
C ILE A 94 14.75 -20.08 -7.30
N GLY A 95 15.51 -19.74 -8.35
CA GLY A 95 16.50 -20.65 -8.92
C GLY A 95 17.53 -21.05 -7.85
N ALA A 96 17.69 -22.35 -7.60
CA ALA A 96 18.66 -22.85 -6.62
C ALA A 96 20.11 -22.46 -6.98
N ASP A 97 20.37 -22.18 -8.25
CA ASP A 97 21.66 -21.73 -8.77
C ASP A 97 21.90 -20.21 -8.61
N LEU A 98 20.87 -19.45 -8.19
CA LEU A 98 21.04 -18.01 -7.97
C LEU A 98 21.88 -17.76 -6.71
N VAL A 99 22.86 -16.86 -6.84
CA VAL A 99 23.62 -16.36 -5.70
C VAL A 99 22.77 -15.39 -4.89
N VAL A 100 23.01 -15.34 -3.56
CA VAL A 100 22.32 -14.41 -2.66
C VAL A 100 22.66 -12.96 -3.04
N ILE A 101 23.94 -12.68 -3.27
CA ILE A 101 24.49 -11.40 -3.74
C ILE A 101 25.52 -11.71 -4.82
N ASN A 102 25.40 -11.08 -5.99
CA ASN A 102 26.48 -11.10 -6.98
C ASN A 102 27.49 -9.98 -6.66
N TRP A 103 28.48 -10.31 -5.84
CA TRP A 103 29.47 -9.35 -5.34
C TRP A 103 30.28 -8.66 -6.44
N ALA A 104 30.59 -9.36 -7.53
CA ALA A 104 31.39 -8.78 -8.62
C ALA A 104 30.63 -7.63 -9.31
N GLU A 105 29.37 -7.88 -9.68
CA GLU A 105 28.52 -6.85 -10.30
C GLU A 105 28.11 -5.76 -9.29
N ALA A 106 27.89 -6.13 -8.03
CA ALA A 106 27.59 -5.15 -6.98
C ALA A 106 28.76 -4.17 -6.75
N MET A 107 30.01 -4.65 -6.79
CA MET A 107 31.21 -3.80 -6.72
C MET A 107 31.36 -2.89 -7.94
N GLU A 108 31.11 -3.41 -9.14
CA GLU A 108 31.13 -2.59 -10.36
C GLU A 108 30.09 -1.46 -10.29
N GLN A 109 28.90 -1.75 -9.76
CA GLN A 109 27.80 -0.80 -9.63
C GLN A 109 28.14 0.40 -8.73
N VAL A 110 28.98 0.19 -7.70
CA VAL A 110 29.44 1.25 -6.79
C VAL A 110 30.79 1.85 -7.21
N GLY A 111 31.36 1.43 -8.35
CA GLY A 111 32.65 1.92 -8.83
C GLY A 111 33.84 1.41 -8.00
N ASP A 112 33.79 0.14 -7.58
CA ASP A 112 34.79 -0.54 -6.76
C ASP A 112 35.00 0.05 -5.34
N ASP A 113 34.01 0.78 -4.83
CA ASP A 113 34.00 1.30 -3.45
C ASP A 113 33.35 0.29 -2.47
N GLU A 114 34.19 -0.55 -1.85
CA GLU A 114 33.74 -1.60 -0.93
C GLU A 114 33.07 -1.05 0.33
N GLU A 115 33.57 0.07 0.89
CA GLU A 115 32.99 0.69 2.09
C GLU A 115 31.58 1.21 1.78
N PHE A 116 31.40 1.85 0.63
CA PHE A 116 30.08 2.32 0.20
C PHE A 116 29.12 1.16 -0.09
N LEU A 117 29.58 0.07 -0.73
CA LEU A 117 28.73 -1.11 -0.94
C LEU A 117 28.26 -1.71 0.40
N HIS A 118 29.15 -1.77 1.39
CA HIS A 118 28.83 -2.27 2.72
C HIS A 118 27.76 -1.43 3.42
N GLU A 119 27.86 -0.10 3.35
CA GLU A 119 26.82 0.81 3.86
C GLU A 119 25.47 0.55 3.17
N LEU A 120 25.46 0.48 1.83
CA LEU A 120 24.23 0.25 1.06
C LEU A 120 23.58 -1.11 1.37
N LEU A 121 24.38 -2.16 1.57
CA LEU A 121 23.87 -3.47 1.96
C LEU A 121 23.29 -3.48 3.38
N GLY A 122 23.89 -2.74 4.30
CA GLY A 122 23.36 -2.51 5.65
C GLY A 122 22.03 -1.76 5.62
N ASP A 123 21.95 -0.69 4.85
CA ASP A 123 20.72 0.10 4.66
C ASP A 123 19.61 -0.75 4.02
N LEU A 124 19.93 -1.50 2.95
CA LEU A 124 18.99 -2.45 2.33
C LEU A 124 18.45 -3.46 3.36
N PHE A 125 19.30 -4.00 4.24
CA PHE A 125 18.87 -4.93 5.27
C PHE A 125 17.86 -4.30 6.24
N ASN A 126 18.16 -3.11 6.73
CA ASN A 126 17.30 -2.38 7.68
C ASN A 126 15.95 -2.00 7.05
N GLU A 127 15.98 -1.48 5.81
CA GLU A 127 14.76 -1.14 5.07
C GLU A 127 13.90 -2.38 4.78
N THR A 128 14.55 -3.47 4.33
CA THR A 128 13.86 -4.74 4.05
C THR A 128 13.23 -5.30 5.33
N GLN A 129 13.90 -5.20 6.48
CA GLN A 129 13.34 -5.61 7.76
C GLN A 129 12.03 -4.86 8.06
N ALA A 130 12.02 -3.53 7.92
CA ALA A 130 10.81 -2.72 8.14
C ALA A 130 9.67 -3.07 7.16
N HIS A 131 10.00 -3.33 5.90
CA HIS A 131 9.02 -3.77 4.91
C HIS A 131 8.48 -5.17 5.22
N VAL A 132 9.32 -6.11 5.63
CA VAL A 132 8.94 -7.46 6.04
C VAL A 132 7.98 -7.43 7.23
N GLU A 133 8.22 -6.58 8.22
CA GLU A 133 7.31 -6.41 9.35
C GLU A 133 5.93 -5.91 8.90
N SER A 134 5.89 -4.93 8.00
CA SER A 134 4.64 -4.47 7.39
C SER A 134 3.94 -5.59 6.60
N LEU A 135 4.68 -6.38 5.83
CA LEU A 135 4.14 -7.50 5.05
C LEU A 135 3.52 -8.59 5.93
N LYS A 136 4.16 -8.92 7.07
CA LYS A 136 3.61 -9.88 8.05
C LYS A 136 2.23 -9.48 8.58
N ALA A 137 1.93 -8.17 8.65
CA ALA A 137 0.61 -7.68 9.04
C ALA A 137 -0.38 -7.58 7.86
N SER A 138 0.13 -7.32 6.65
CA SER A 138 -0.68 -7.05 5.45
C SER A 138 -1.19 -8.32 4.76
N VAL A 139 -0.41 -9.41 4.81
CA VAL A 139 -0.78 -10.69 4.19
C VAL A 139 -2.03 -11.30 4.85
N PRO A 140 -2.12 -11.42 6.20
CA PRO A 140 -3.31 -11.97 6.86
C PRO A 140 -4.57 -11.12 6.67
N SER A 141 -4.42 -9.80 6.56
CA SER A 141 -5.53 -8.87 6.34
C SER A 141 -5.96 -8.77 4.86
N ARG A 142 -5.26 -9.48 3.96
CA ARG A 142 -5.47 -9.42 2.50
C ARG A 142 -5.36 -8.01 1.93
N ASP A 143 -4.52 -7.17 2.53
CA ASP A 143 -4.22 -5.85 2.00
C ASP A 143 -3.24 -5.98 0.82
N THR A 144 -3.80 -6.40 -0.32
CA THR A 144 -3.08 -6.71 -1.56
C THR A 144 -2.32 -5.51 -2.11
N GLU A 145 -2.83 -4.29 -1.91
CA GLU A 145 -2.18 -3.08 -2.36
C GLU A 145 -0.95 -2.77 -1.51
N THR A 146 -1.06 -2.84 -0.17
CA THR A 146 0.11 -2.70 0.70
C THR A 146 1.13 -3.79 0.43
N VAL A 147 0.70 -5.04 0.24
CA VAL A 147 1.62 -6.15 -0.10
C VAL A 147 2.39 -5.84 -1.38
N ARG A 148 1.68 -5.45 -2.45
CA ARG A 148 2.30 -5.08 -3.72
C ARG A 148 3.32 -3.97 -3.55
N GLN A 149 2.96 -2.89 -2.85
CA GLN A 149 3.83 -1.72 -2.69
C GLN A 149 5.11 -2.06 -1.91
N LYS A 150 5.00 -2.76 -0.78
CA LYS A 150 6.17 -3.14 0.03
C LYS A 150 7.08 -4.12 -0.71
N ALA A 151 6.49 -5.11 -1.39
CA ALA A 151 7.25 -6.04 -2.22
C ALA A 151 7.96 -5.34 -3.40
N HIS A 152 7.31 -4.35 -4.02
CA HIS A 152 7.92 -3.53 -5.08
C HIS A 152 9.15 -2.77 -4.57
N SER A 153 9.08 -2.15 -3.39
CA SER A 153 10.21 -1.44 -2.78
C SER A 153 11.40 -2.38 -2.53
N ILE A 154 11.16 -3.55 -1.90
CA ILE A 154 12.22 -4.55 -1.66
C ILE A 154 12.84 -5.01 -2.98
N LYS A 155 12.02 -5.33 -3.97
CA LYS A 155 12.49 -5.77 -5.29
C LYS A 155 13.41 -4.72 -5.94
N GLY A 156 13.01 -3.44 -5.91
CA GLY A 156 13.76 -2.35 -6.51
C GLY A 156 15.14 -2.20 -5.87
N ALA A 157 15.19 -2.15 -4.53
CA ALA A 157 16.43 -2.00 -3.79
C ALA A 157 17.34 -3.23 -3.95
N ALA A 158 16.78 -4.45 -3.88
CA ALA A 158 17.51 -5.69 -4.11
C ALA A 158 18.06 -5.82 -5.54
N ALA A 159 17.34 -5.32 -6.55
CA ALA A 159 17.81 -5.33 -7.93
C ALA A 159 19.00 -4.39 -8.14
N ASN A 160 19.04 -3.25 -7.45
CA ASN A 160 20.14 -2.29 -7.57
C ASN A 160 21.46 -2.84 -7.00
N LEU A 161 21.39 -3.68 -5.96
CA LEU A 161 22.56 -4.27 -5.29
C LEU A 161 22.80 -5.74 -5.68
N MET A 162 22.27 -6.18 -6.82
CA MET A 162 22.45 -7.53 -7.37
C MET A 162 22.12 -8.66 -6.38
N CYS A 163 21.14 -8.41 -5.50
CA CYS A 163 20.63 -9.36 -4.51
C CYS A 163 19.56 -10.26 -5.15
N HIS A 164 19.98 -11.15 -6.05
CA HIS A 164 19.08 -11.86 -6.96
C HIS A 164 18.00 -12.69 -6.27
N ARG A 165 18.35 -13.46 -5.24
CA ARG A 165 17.36 -14.30 -4.54
C ARG A 165 16.29 -13.47 -3.82
N LEU A 166 16.71 -12.40 -3.14
CA LEU A 166 15.80 -11.47 -2.46
C LEU A 166 14.87 -10.77 -3.47
N ARG A 167 15.42 -10.35 -4.62
CA ARG A 167 14.67 -9.75 -5.73
C ARG A 167 13.59 -10.70 -6.26
N GLU A 168 13.92 -11.96 -6.52
CA GLU A 168 12.94 -12.93 -7.07
C GLU A 168 11.82 -13.23 -6.08
N ALA A 169 12.13 -13.39 -4.79
CA ALA A 169 11.12 -13.58 -3.76
C ALA A 169 10.17 -12.37 -3.66
N ALA A 170 10.73 -11.15 -3.68
CA ALA A 170 9.96 -9.92 -3.66
C ALA A 170 9.10 -9.75 -4.93
N LEU A 171 9.63 -10.09 -6.11
CA LEU A 171 8.90 -10.05 -7.37
C LEU A 171 7.69 -11.00 -7.35
N PHE A 172 7.85 -12.21 -6.81
CA PHE A 172 6.74 -13.15 -6.67
C PHE A 172 5.62 -12.56 -5.80
N LEU A 173 5.98 -12.01 -4.65
CA LEU A 173 5.01 -11.42 -3.72
C LEU A 173 4.34 -10.15 -4.30
N GLU A 174 5.08 -9.33 -5.05
CA GLU A 174 4.54 -8.18 -5.78
C GLU A 174 3.50 -8.61 -6.82
N LYS A 175 3.80 -9.66 -7.61
CA LYS A 175 2.88 -10.20 -8.62
C LYS A 175 1.61 -10.75 -7.95
N ALA A 176 1.76 -11.48 -6.84
CA ALA A 176 0.63 -12.00 -6.07
C ALA A 176 -0.27 -10.87 -5.54
N GLY A 177 0.33 -9.82 -4.96
CA GLY A 177 -0.38 -8.62 -4.52
C GLY A 177 -1.10 -7.93 -5.69
N MET A 178 -0.42 -7.75 -6.83
CA MET A 178 -1.00 -7.13 -8.02
C MET A 178 -2.20 -7.92 -8.58
N SER A 179 -2.11 -9.24 -8.69
CA SER A 179 -3.23 -10.08 -9.14
C SER A 179 -4.38 -10.05 -8.14
N GLY A 180 -4.10 -9.92 -6.85
CA GLY A 180 -5.11 -9.66 -5.81
C GLY A 180 -5.82 -8.31 -6.00
N THR A 181 -5.06 -7.21 -6.19
CA THR A 181 -5.61 -5.86 -6.44
C THR A 181 -6.48 -5.82 -7.68
N LYS A 182 -6.09 -6.54 -8.75
CA LYS A 182 -6.85 -6.63 -10.01
C LYS A 182 -8.06 -7.58 -9.94
N GLY A 183 -8.20 -8.34 -8.87
CA GLY A 183 -9.25 -9.36 -8.72
C GLY A 183 -9.04 -10.61 -9.59
N GLU A 184 -7.85 -10.79 -10.16
CA GLU A 184 -7.47 -11.97 -10.94
C GLU A 184 -7.28 -13.21 -10.06
N LEU A 185 -6.82 -12.99 -8.81
CA LEU A 185 -6.62 -14.02 -7.80
C LEU A 185 -7.44 -13.67 -6.55
N THR A 186 -8.27 -14.60 -6.08
CA THR A 186 -9.21 -14.34 -4.97
C THR A 186 -9.33 -15.53 -4.02
N GLY A 187 -9.95 -15.30 -2.85
CA GLY A 187 -10.27 -16.36 -1.89
C GLY A 187 -9.04 -17.10 -1.35
N ASP A 188 -9.14 -18.43 -1.26
CA ASP A 188 -8.07 -19.27 -0.70
C ASP A 188 -6.83 -19.33 -1.60
N ALA A 189 -7.00 -19.21 -2.91
CA ALA A 189 -5.88 -19.19 -3.86
C ALA A 189 -5.01 -17.95 -3.66
N LEU A 190 -5.63 -16.79 -3.42
CA LEU A 190 -4.92 -15.55 -3.08
C LEU A 190 -4.15 -15.73 -1.77
N ASN A 191 -4.82 -16.20 -0.71
CA ASN A 191 -4.18 -16.42 0.59
C ASN A 191 -2.96 -17.32 0.48
N GLN A 192 -3.12 -18.51 -0.11
CA GLN A 192 -2.02 -19.47 -0.26
C GLN A 192 -0.86 -18.89 -1.07
N THR A 193 -1.14 -18.05 -2.06
CA THR A 193 -0.09 -17.42 -2.88
C THR A 193 0.65 -16.35 -2.11
N LEU A 194 -0.06 -15.48 -1.38
CA LEU A 194 0.55 -14.46 -0.52
C LEU A 194 1.37 -15.08 0.62
N ASP A 195 0.84 -16.12 1.27
CA ASP A 195 1.53 -16.84 2.35
C ASP A 195 2.82 -17.49 1.84
N LYS A 196 2.77 -18.22 0.72
CA LYS A 196 3.97 -18.81 0.09
C LYS A 196 4.98 -17.75 -0.32
N GLY A 197 4.52 -16.62 -0.85
CA GLY A 197 5.40 -15.52 -1.23
C GLY A 197 6.09 -14.88 -0.03
N LEU A 198 5.36 -14.69 1.07
CA LEU A 198 5.91 -14.17 2.31
C LEU A 198 6.92 -15.14 2.93
N GLU A 199 6.62 -16.44 2.96
CA GLU A 199 7.52 -17.47 3.45
C GLU A 199 8.84 -17.52 2.65
N ALA A 200 8.74 -17.47 1.32
CA ALA A 200 9.90 -17.39 0.45
C ALA A 200 10.72 -16.13 0.73
N LEU A 201 10.08 -14.96 0.82
CA LEU A 201 10.76 -13.71 1.13
C LEU A 201 11.49 -13.75 2.48
N LEU A 202 10.87 -14.33 3.51
CA LEU A 202 11.49 -14.49 4.83
C LEU A 202 12.71 -15.40 4.79
N THR A 203 12.63 -16.50 4.04
CA THR A 203 13.73 -17.44 3.86
C THR A 203 14.93 -16.78 3.16
N GLU A 204 14.65 -15.98 2.13
CA GLU A 204 15.69 -15.26 1.41
C GLU A 204 16.27 -14.10 2.22
N PHE A 205 15.44 -13.40 2.98
CA PHE A 205 15.89 -12.35 3.88
C PHE A 205 16.81 -12.89 4.99
N ASP A 206 16.50 -14.07 5.54
CA ASP A 206 17.38 -14.75 6.50
C ASP A 206 18.71 -15.18 5.85
N SER A 207 18.66 -15.71 4.63
CA SER A 207 19.86 -16.08 3.86
C SER A 207 20.73 -14.85 3.56
N PHE A 208 20.11 -13.72 3.20
CA PHE A 208 20.78 -12.44 3.02
C PHE A 208 21.42 -11.94 4.31
N GLY A 209 20.69 -11.95 5.43
CA GLY A 209 21.21 -11.56 6.74
C GLY A 209 22.39 -12.42 7.19
N LYS A 210 22.39 -13.73 6.91
CA LYS A 210 23.53 -14.62 7.19
C LYS A 210 24.79 -14.19 6.45
N VAL A 211 24.68 -13.91 5.15
CA VAL A 211 25.82 -13.45 4.32
C VAL A 211 26.39 -12.12 4.86
N LEU A 212 25.52 -11.19 5.25
CA LEU A 212 25.97 -9.91 5.84
C LEU A 212 26.67 -10.10 7.19
N LYS A 213 26.20 -11.04 8.03
CA LYS A 213 26.86 -11.38 9.31
C LYS A 213 28.21 -12.05 9.13
N GLU A 214 28.33 -12.96 8.16
CA GLU A 214 29.61 -13.61 7.82
C GLU A 214 30.67 -12.59 7.35
N LYS A 215 30.21 -11.48 6.77
CA LYS A 215 31.03 -10.34 6.34
C LYS A 215 31.17 -9.26 7.42
N GLU A 216 30.65 -9.47 8.62
CA GLU A 216 30.68 -8.54 9.76
C GLU A 216 30.03 -7.17 9.47
N LEU A 217 29.10 -7.11 8.51
CA LEU A 217 28.41 -5.87 8.10
C LEU A 217 27.23 -5.51 9.00
N ILE A 218 26.65 -6.52 9.65
CA ILE A 218 25.56 -6.36 10.61
C ILE A 218 25.84 -7.20 11.87
N SER A 219 25.31 -6.76 13.01
CA SER A 219 25.47 -7.43 14.31
C SER A 219 24.54 -8.62 14.53
#